data_AF-A0A833PE32-F1
#
_entry.id   AF-A0A833PE32-F1
#
_cell.length_a   1.000
_cell.length_b   1.000
_cell.length_c   1.000
_cell.angle_alpha   90.00
_cell.angle_beta   90.00
_cell.angle_gamma   90.00
#
_symmetry.space_group_name_H-M   'P 1'
#
loop_
_entity.id
_entity.type
_entity.pdbx_description
1 polymer ?
#
loop_
_entity_poly.entity_id
_entity_poly.type
_entity_poly.pdbx_seq_one_letter_code
_entity_poly.pdbx_strand_id
1 'polypeptide(L)'
;MKLLSEEVDLGFLSAQYENIRFYMFRSDDPLSFISCITCICETSAEVVENWQAIQNIISVHHQPVGSLAAWNVYLVFVTVEQVPLREKYEIENNKFAARKIIIDGLLEIPSLEQLAIELQNQLLGSDLTLDTRVNDPKEALLSLERYVRGAPLDSKTESREKRSQMINNIMEFLKK
;
A
#
# COMPACT_ATOMS: atom_id res chain seq x y z
N MET A 1 -10.41 -13.48 -1.57
CA MET A 1 -10.31 -12.63 -0.37
C MET A 1 -10.95 -11.29 -0.73
N LYS A 2 -11.94 -10.88 0.05
CA LYS A 2 -12.66 -9.61 -0.04
C LYS A 2 -12.69 -8.98 1.35
N LEU A 3 -12.86 -7.66 1.41
CA LEU A 3 -13.06 -6.95 2.66
C LEU A 3 -14.56 -6.72 2.86
N LEU A 4 -15.09 -7.19 3.98
CA LEU A 4 -16.50 -7.03 4.35
C LEU A 4 -16.59 -6.14 5.58
N SER A 5 -17.61 -5.28 5.64
CA SER A 5 -17.90 -4.52 6.85
C SER A 5 -18.35 -5.49 7.94
N GLU A 6 -17.73 -5.40 9.10
CA GLU A 6 -18.06 -6.20 10.27
C GLU A 6 -18.64 -5.28 11.35
N GLU A 7 -19.76 -5.69 11.94
CA GLU A 7 -20.30 -5.04 13.13
C GLU A 7 -19.45 -5.46 14.35
N VAL A 8 -18.33 -4.77 14.53
CA VAL A 8 -17.48 -4.89 15.72
C VAL A 8 -17.81 -3.75 16.68
N ASP A 9 -17.92 -4.08 17.97
CA ASP A 9 -18.04 -3.08 19.02
C ASP A 9 -16.75 -2.26 19.14
N LEU A 10 -16.75 -1.08 18.50
CA LEU A 10 -15.72 -0.05 18.63
C LEU A 10 -16.13 1.02 19.65
N GLY A 11 -16.98 0.67 20.62
CA GLY A 11 -17.49 1.55 21.67
C GLY A 11 -16.38 2.29 22.44
N PHE A 12 -15.20 1.68 22.57
CA PHE A 12 -14.04 2.29 23.21
C PHE A 12 -13.46 3.48 22.43
N LEU A 13 -13.67 3.55 21.11
CA LEU A 13 -13.30 4.68 20.26
C LEU A 13 -14.44 5.69 20.17
N SER A 14 -15.66 5.23 19.87
CA SER A 14 -16.81 6.13 19.72
C SER A 14 -17.20 6.84 21.02
N ALA A 15 -16.88 6.27 22.19
CA ALA A 15 -17.05 6.96 23.47
C ALA A 15 -16.05 8.10 23.72
N GLN A 16 -14.93 8.15 22.97
CA GLN A 16 -13.90 9.17 23.13
C GLN A 16 -13.92 10.23 22.04
N TYR A 17 -14.50 9.92 20.87
CA TYR A 17 -14.54 10.82 19.73
C TYR A 17 -15.97 10.92 19.18
N GLU A 18 -16.66 12.01 19.49
CA GLU A 18 -18.04 12.26 19.04
C GLU A 18 -18.12 12.60 17.54
N ASN A 19 -17.07 13.22 17.00
CA ASN A 19 -17.04 13.72 15.62
C ASN A 19 -16.41 12.72 14.63
N ILE A 20 -15.84 11.61 15.10
CA ILE A 20 -15.18 10.62 14.25
C ILE A 20 -16.03 9.36 14.21
N ARG A 21 -16.42 8.93 13.01
CA ARG A 21 -17.16 7.69 12.84
C ARG A 21 -16.20 6.54 12.58
N PHE A 22 -16.38 5.43 13.28
CA PHE A 22 -15.51 4.27 13.17
C PHE A 22 -16.22 3.09 12.52
N TYR A 23 -15.52 2.42 11.61
CA TYR A 23 -16.00 1.20 10.96
C TYR A 23 -14.89 0.15 10.97
N MET A 24 -15.28 -1.12 11.00
CA MET A 24 -14.37 -2.23 10.88
C MET A 24 -14.61 -2.97 9.58
N PHE A 25 -13.53 -3.24 8.84
CA PHE A 25 -13.53 -4.16 7.72
C PHE A 25 -12.60 -5.33 8.02
N ARG A 26 -13.04 -6.54 7.69
CA ARG A 26 -12.22 -7.74 7.79
C ARG A 26 -12.20 -8.52 6.50
N SER A 27 -11.10 -9.24 6.28
CA SER A 27 -11.04 -10.18 5.18
C SER A 27 -11.95 -11.38 5.41
N ASP A 28 -12.61 -11.82 4.34
CA ASP A 28 -13.54 -12.97 4.31
C ASP A 28 -12.86 -14.34 4.33
N ASP A 29 -11.54 -14.39 4.56
CA ASP A 29 -10.78 -15.63 4.62
C ASP A 29 -10.89 -16.30 6.01
N PRO A 30 -10.63 -17.63 6.11
CA PRO A 30 -10.79 -18.37 7.37
C PRO A 30 -9.92 -17.88 8.53
N LEU A 31 -8.85 -17.13 8.26
CA LEU A 31 -7.96 -16.57 9.28
C LEU A 31 -8.27 -15.12 9.59
N SER A 32 -9.24 -14.50 8.89
CA SER A 32 -9.51 -13.07 8.93
C SER A 32 -8.21 -12.27 8.92
N PHE A 33 -7.35 -12.61 7.96
CA PHE A 33 -5.95 -12.22 7.91
C PHE A 33 -5.75 -10.70 7.99
N ILE A 34 -6.66 -9.91 7.41
CA ILE A 34 -6.62 -8.45 7.42
C ILE A 34 -7.70 -7.90 8.33
N SER A 35 -7.30 -7.00 9.22
CA SER A 35 -8.17 -6.21 10.08
C SER A 35 -7.97 -4.73 9.76
N CYS A 36 -9.03 -4.04 9.35
CA CYS A 36 -8.96 -2.66 8.89
C CYS A 36 -9.96 -1.80 9.66
N ILE A 37 -9.43 -0.95 10.55
CA ILE A 37 -10.22 0.02 11.30
C ILE A 37 -10.20 1.32 10.52
N THR A 38 -11.38 1.80 10.12
CA THR A 38 -11.53 3.04 9.36
C THR A 38 -12.13 4.13 10.22
N CYS A 39 -11.50 5.30 10.20
CA CYS A 39 -11.90 6.52 10.90
C CYS A 39 -12.34 7.55 9.87
N ILE A 40 -13.62 7.92 9.88
CA ILE A 40 -14.17 8.97 9.04
C ILE A 40 -14.09 10.28 9.81
N CYS A 41 -13.27 11.20 9.33
CA CYS A 41 -13.06 12.53 9.87
C CYS A 41 -13.70 13.57 8.94
N GLU A 42 -14.36 14.57 9.52
CA GLU A 42 -14.95 15.67 8.76
C GLU A 42 -13.86 16.59 8.20
N THR A 43 -12.78 16.79 8.97
CA THR A 43 -11.69 17.71 8.60
C THR A 43 -10.33 17.02 8.56
N SER A 44 -9.40 17.62 7.83
CA SER A 44 -7.99 17.24 7.81
C SER A 44 -7.32 17.46 9.18
N ALA A 45 -7.73 18.49 9.92
CA ALA A 45 -7.22 18.78 11.26
C ALA A 45 -7.53 17.64 12.25
N GLU A 46 -8.74 17.09 12.21
CA GLU A 46 -9.11 15.94 13.04
C GLU A 46 -8.20 14.73 12.81
N VAL A 47 -7.79 14.48 11.56
CA VAL A 47 -6.84 13.41 11.26
C VAL A 47 -5.49 13.69 11.93
N VAL A 48 -4.94 14.90 11.74
CA VAL A 48 -3.61 15.28 12.25
C VAL A 48 -3.57 15.31 13.77
N GLU A 49 -4.62 15.78 14.43
CA GLU A 49 -4.69 15.90 15.89
C GLU A 49 -4.92 14.56 16.58
N ASN A 50 -5.71 13.66 15.98
CA ASN A 50 -6.19 12.46 16.69
C ASN A 50 -5.47 11.16 16.31
N TRP A 51 -4.73 11.10 15.19
CA TRP A 51 -4.21 9.81 14.70
C TRP A 51 -3.32 9.06 15.70
N GLN A 52 -2.49 9.77 16.47
CA GLN A 52 -1.61 9.15 17.47
C GLN A 52 -2.40 8.58 18.64
N ALA A 53 -3.39 9.33 19.12
CA ALA A 53 -4.23 8.90 20.23
C ALA A 53 -5.06 7.68 19.84
N ILE A 54 -5.71 7.71 18.66
CA ILE A 54 -6.46 6.59 18.10
C ILE A 54 -5.56 5.35 17.94
N GLN A 55 -4.37 5.51 17.38
CA GLN A 55 -3.40 4.42 17.25
C GLN A 55 -3.06 3.79 18.61
N ASN A 56 -2.80 4.60 19.64
CA ASN A 56 -2.43 4.11 20.96
C ASN A 56 -3.58 3.33 21.60
N ILE A 57 -4.81 3.81 21.48
CA ILE A 57 -6.01 3.09 21.93
C ILE A 57 -6.12 1.75 21.19
N ILE A 58 -5.99 1.74 19.87
CA ILE A 58 -6.06 0.51 19.06
C ILE A 58 -4.98 -0.49 19.48
N SER A 59 -3.76 -0.03 19.77
CA SER A 59 -2.65 -0.89 20.21
C SER A 59 -2.95 -1.66 21.51
N VAL A 60 -3.81 -1.09 22.37
CA VAL A 60 -4.19 -1.70 23.64
C VAL A 60 -5.41 -2.61 23.45
N HIS A 61 -6.42 -2.12 22.71
CA HIS A 61 -7.74 -2.74 22.68
C HIS A 61 -7.95 -3.71 21.52
N HIS A 62 -7.18 -3.59 20.43
CA HIS A 62 -7.33 -4.45 19.25
C HIS A 62 -6.16 -5.44 19.15
N GLN A 63 -6.38 -6.65 19.64
CA GLN A 63 -5.42 -7.75 19.58
C GLN A 63 -6.00 -8.88 18.71
N PRO A 64 -5.76 -8.87 17.39
CA PRO A 64 -6.28 -9.92 16.50
C PRO A 64 -5.67 -11.28 16.88
N VAL A 65 -6.48 -12.33 16.73
CA VAL A 65 -6.10 -13.69 17.11
C VAL A 65 -5.16 -14.26 16.05
N GLY A 66 -3.99 -14.71 16.48
CA GLY A 66 -2.99 -15.34 15.61
C GLY A 66 -1.81 -14.43 15.28
N SER A 67 -0.62 -15.01 15.29
CA SER A 67 0.65 -14.27 15.16
C SER A 67 0.75 -13.48 13.85
N LEU A 68 0.14 -13.96 12.77
CA LEU A 68 0.17 -13.30 11.46
C LEU A 68 -0.88 -12.20 11.30
N ALA A 69 -2.07 -12.34 11.90
CA ALA A 69 -3.12 -11.32 11.83
C ALA A 69 -2.71 -10.03 12.56
N ALA A 70 -1.91 -10.15 13.63
CA ALA A 70 -1.30 -9.01 14.32
C ALA A 70 -0.41 -8.15 13.41
N TRP A 71 0.20 -8.74 12.38
CA TRP A 71 0.99 -7.99 11.40
C TRP A 71 0.14 -7.32 10.32
N ASN A 72 -1.17 -7.54 10.27
CA ASN A 72 -2.05 -7.12 9.18
C ASN A 72 -3.22 -6.27 9.68
N VAL A 73 -2.92 -5.45 10.70
CA VAL A 73 -3.81 -4.40 11.18
C VAL A 73 -3.56 -3.12 10.38
N TYR A 74 -4.64 -2.57 9.85
CA TYR A 74 -4.67 -1.32 9.12
C TYR A 74 -5.53 -0.31 9.85
N LEU A 75 -5.07 0.93 9.87
CA LEU A 75 -5.78 2.09 10.39
C LEU A 75 -5.93 3.11 9.28
N VAL A 76 -7.15 3.30 8.80
CA VAL A 76 -7.43 4.14 7.64
C VAL A 76 -8.12 5.41 8.11
N PHE A 77 -7.61 6.56 7.68
CA PHE A 77 -8.24 7.86 7.91
C PHE A 77 -8.86 8.34 6.61
N VAL A 78 -10.14 8.68 6.64
CA VAL A 78 -10.90 9.15 5.48
C VAL A 78 -11.39 10.55 5.78
N THR A 79 -11.13 11.49 4.87
CA THR A 79 -11.63 12.86 4.96
C THR A 79 -11.88 13.44 3.57
N VAL A 80 -12.78 14.42 3.48
CA VAL A 80 -13.03 15.18 2.25
C VAL A 80 -11.95 16.24 2.00
N GLU A 81 -11.34 16.75 3.08
CA GLU A 81 -10.29 17.74 2.97
C GLU A 81 -8.96 17.11 2.54
N GLN A 82 -8.06 17.92 1.99
CA GLN A 82 -6.70 17.47 1.70
C GLN A 82 -5.86 17.53 2.98
N VAL A 83 -5.27 16.41 3.38
CA VAL A 83 -4.28 16.40 4.47
C VAL A 83 -2.95 16.93 3.92
N PRO A 84 -2.27 17.86 4.59
CA PRO A 84 -1.02 18.39 4.07
C PRO A 84 0.05 17.30 3.98
N LEU A 85 0.88 17.39 2.92
CA LEU A 85 1.75 16.29 2.48
C LEU A 85 2.73 15.83 3.56
N ARG A 86 3.22 16.75 4.39
CA ARG A 86 4.19 16.45 5.45
C ARG A 86 3.56 15.55 6.51
N GLU A 87 2.39 15.93 6.97
CA GLU A 87 1.60 15.23 7.98
C GLU A 87 1.15 13.88 7.43
N LYS A 88 0.68 13.83 6.17
CA LYS A 88 0.36 12.57 5.49
C LYS A 88 1.54 11.61 5.48
N TYR A 89 2.73 12.10 5.11
CA TYR A 89 3.95 11.30 5.11
C TYR A 89 4.34 10.82 6.52
N GLU A 90 4.21 11.67 7.54
CA GLU A 90 4.48 11.30 8.93
C GLU A 90 3.57 10.15 9.40
N ILE A 91 2.27 10.30 9.16
CA ILE A 91 1.24 9.34 9.57
C ILE A 91 1.46 8.02 8.86
N GLU A 92 1.53 8.00 7.52
CA GLU A 92 1.62 6.75 6.75
C GLU A 92 2.92 5.99 7.00
N ASN A 93 4.03 6.67 7.28
CA ASN A 93 5.30 6.02 7.60
C ASN A 93 5.40 5.53 9.05
N ASN A 94 4.54 6.01 9.94
CA ASN A 94 4.47 5.47 11.28
C ASN A 94 3.86 4.06 11.26
N LYS A 95 4.70 3.03 11.50
CA LYS A 95 4.29 1.62 11.52
C LYS A 95 3.99 1.08 12.93
N PHE A 96 3.94 1.94 13.95
CA PHE A 96 3.59 1.49 15.30
C PHE A 96 2.14 1.01 15.34
N ALA A 97 1.94 -0.18 15.90
CA ALA A 97 0.68 -0.89 16.11
C ALA A 97 -0.13 -1.27 14.85
N ALA A 98 -0.13 -0.45 13.81
CA ALA A 98 -0.89 -0.68 12.57
C ALA A 98 -0.25 0.05 11.38
N ARG A 99 -0.47 -0.47 10.17
CA ARG A 99 -0.18 0.27 8.93
C ARG A 99 -1.25 1.33 8.73
N LYS A 100 -0.85 2.55 8.38
CA LYS A 100 -1.78 3.67 8.21
C LYS A 100 -1.92 4.05 6.76
N ILE A 101 -3.12 4.47 6.38
CA ILE A 101 -3.48 4.92 5.05
C ILE A 101 -4.34 6.18 5.20
N ILE A 102 -4.05 7.21 4.42
CA ILE A 102 -4.89 8.40 4.35
C ILE A 102 -5.58 8.47 2.97
N ILE A 103 -6.91 8.45 3.02
CA ILE A 103 -7.79 8.70 1.88
C ILE A 103 -8.35 10.11 2.05
N ASP A 104 -7.78 11.07 1.33
CA ASP A 104 -8.06 12.50 1.46
C ASP A 104 -8.39 13.16 0.11
N GLY A 105 -8.84 14.42 0.15
CA GLY A 105 -9.16 15.18 -1.06
C GLY A 105 -10.37 14.64 -1.84
N LEU A 106 -11.33 14.06 -1.12
CA LEU A 106 -12.55 13.50 -1.70
C LEU A 106 -13.61 14.60 -1.92
N LEU A 107 -14.45 14.43 -2.96
CA LEU A 107 -15.58 15.33 -3.19
C LEU A 107 -16.65 15.20 -2.09
N GLU A 108 -16.85 13.99 -1.59
CA GLU A 108 -17.79 13.64 -0.52
C GLU A 108 -17.29 12.40 0.23
N ILE A 109 -17.85 12.17 1.43
CA ILE A 109 -17.53 10.97 2.21
C ILE A 109 -18.12 9.75 1.49
N PRO A 110 -17.32 8.73 1.15
CA PRO A 110 -17.79 7.56 0.43
C PRO A 110 -18.76 6.75 1.30
N SER A 111 -19.74 6.12 0.65
CA SER A 111 -20.54 5.07 1.27
C SER A 111 -19.66 3.89 1.72
N LEU A 112 -20.16 3.05 2.64
CA LEU A 112 -19.41 1.88 3.12
C LEU A 112 -19.04 0.91 1.98
N GLU A 113 -19.90 0.78 0.97
CA GLU A 113 -19.64 -0.07 -0.20
C GLU A 113 -18.52 0.50 -1.07
N GLN A 114 -18.55 1.81 -1.35
CA GLN A 114 -17.48 2.49 -2.09
C GLN A 114 -16.15 2.42 -1.34
N LEU A 115 -16.20 2.64 -0.01
CA LEU A 115 -15.04 2.54 0.85
C LEU A 115 -14.46 1.12 0.86
N ALA A 116 -15.30 0.09 0.93
CA ALA A 116 -14.84 -1.29 0.82
C ALA A 116 -14.13 -1.56 -0.51
N ILE A 117 -14.65 -1.05 -1.63
CA ILE A 117 -14.01 -1.18 -2.95
C ILE A 117 -12.64 -0.49 -2.95
N GLU A 118 -12.56 0.74 -2.46
CA GLU A 118 -11.29 1.49 -2.38
C GLU A 118 -10.27 0.77 -1.51
N LEU A 119 -10.68 0.28 -0.34
CA LEU A 119 -9.82 -0.51 0.55
C LEU A 119 -9.36 -1.82 -0.11
N GLN A 120 -10.21 -2.49 -0.88
CA GLN A 120 -9.82 -3.69 -1.61
C GLN A 120 -8.80 -3.40 -2.72
N ASN A 121 -8.89 -2.26 -3.38
CA ASN A 121 -7.89 -1.83 -4.36
C ASN A 121 -6.56 -1.55 -3.65
N GLN A 122 -6.57 -0.74 -2.60
CA GLN A 122 -5.34 -0.37 -1.90
C GLN A 122 -4.66 -1.52 -1.14
N LEU A 123 -5.43 -2.39 -0.49
CA LEU A 123 -4.89 -3.45 0.36
C LEU A 123 -4.65 -4.76 -0.39
N LEU A 124 -5.47 -5.07 -1.39
CA LEU A 124 -5.42 -6.35 -2.10
C LEU A 124 -4.95 -6.23 -3.55
N GLY A 125 -4.84 -5.00 -4.07
CA GLY A 125 -4.56 -4.77 -5.50
C GLY A 125 -5.65 -5.34 -6.39
N SER A 126 -6.93 -5.23 -5.97
CA SER A 126 -8.05 -5.83 -6.70
C SER A 126 -8.27 -5.25 -8.10
N ASP A 127 -7.75 -4.05 -8.33
CA ASP A 127 -7.72 -3.34 -9.61
C ASP A 127 -6.55 -3.78 -10.52
N LEU A 128 -5.58 -4.54 -9.99
CA LEU A 128 -4.42 -4.97 -10.75
C LEU A 128 -4.81 -6.04 -11.77
N THR A 129 -4.65 -5.72 -13.05
CA THR A 129 -4.77 -6.67 -14.15
C THR A 129 -3.39 -7.15 -14.58
N LEU A 130 -3.25 -8.46 -14.81
CA LEU A 130 -2.03 -9.01 -15.39
C LEU A 130 -1.83 -8.46 -16.80
N ASP A 131 -0.64 -7.93 -17.07
CA ASP A 131 -0.26 -7.53 -18.42
C ASP A 131 -0.09 -8.77 -19.30
N THR A 132 -1.00 -8.95 -20.24
CA THR A 132 -1.01 -10.11 -21.14
C THR A 132 0.19 -10.14 -22.10
N ARG A 133 0.95 -9.05 -22.22
CA ARG A 133 2.19 -8.97 -23.03
C ARG A 133 3.34 -9.80 -22.47
N VAL A 134 3.24 -10.31 -21.23
CA VAL A 134 4.25 -11.21 -20.63
C VAL A 134 4.21 -12.63 -21.25
N ASN A 135 3.17 -12.95 -22.02
CA ASN A 135 3.07 -14.21 -22.77
C ASN A 135 3.84 -14.20 -24.10
N ASP A 136 4.38 -13.05 -24.53
CA ASP A 136 5.38 -13.07 -25.60
C ASP A 136 6.64 -13.78 -25.06
N PRO A 137 7.13 -14.83 -25.74
CA PRO A 137 8.32 -15.51 -25.29
C PRO A 137 9.46 -14.50 -25.16
N LYS A 138 10.00 -14.34 -23.95
CA LYS A 138 11.17 -13.51 -23.61
C LYS A 138 12.46 -14.01 -24.27
N GLU A 139 12.41 -14.49 -25.51
CA GLU A 139 13.60 -14.82 -26.31
C GLU A 139 14.54 -13.62 -26.40
N ALA A 140 14.00 -12.40 -26.51
CA ALA A 140 14.79 -11.17 -26.56
C ALA A 140 15.65 -10.95 -25.31
N LEU A 141 15.14 -11.19 -24.09
CA LEU A 141 15.90 -10.95 -22.85
C LEU A 141 16.96 -12.03 -22.59
N LEU A 142 16.67 -13.30 -22.90
CA LEU A 142 17.65 -14.38 -22.82
C LEU A 142 18.77 -14.21 -23.88
N SER A 143 18.45 -13.60 -25.02
CA SER A 143 19.42 -13.35 -26.10
C SER A 143 20.40 -12.21 -25.81
N LEU A 144 20.13 -11.33 -24.84
CA LEU A 144 21.01 -10.22 -24.46
C LEU A 144 22.08 -10.61 -23.44
N GLU A 145 21.82 -11.64 -22.63
CA GLU A 145 22.75 -12.12 -21.61
C GLU A 145 24.12 -12.47 -22.21
N ARG A 146 24.15 -13.11 -23.38
CA ARG A 146 25.40 -13.47 -24.09
C ARG A 146 26.26 -12.27 -24.48
N TYR A 147 25.67 -11.09 -24.63
CA TYR A 147 26.40 -9.87 -25.01
C TYR A 147 26.90 -9.08 -23.81
N VAL A 148 26.34 -9.29 -22.62
CA VAL A 148 26.70 -8.55 -21.40
C VAL A 148 27.51 -9.40 -20.43
N ARG A 149 27.49 -10.73 -20.55
CA ARG A 149 28.26 -11.65 -19.71
C ARG A 149 29.76 -11.37 -19.83
N GLY A 150 30.40 -11.10 -18.70
CA GLY A 150 31.84 -10.80 -18.63
C GLY A 150 32.21 -9.33 -18.86
N ALA A 151 31.23 -8.41 -18.84
CA ALA A 151 31.50 -6.99 -18.94
C ALA A 151 32.44 -6.52 -17.80
N PRO A 152 33.57 -5.86 -18.13
CA PRO A 152 34.50 -5.38 -17.12
C PRO A 152 33.88 -4.21 -16.34
N LEU A 153 33.99 -4.26 -15.02
CA LEU A 153 33.36 -3.30 -14.10
C LEU A 153 34.27 -2.14 -13.71
N ASP A 154 35.55 -2.21 -14.05
CA ASP A 154 36.53 -1.19 -13.71
C ASP A 154 36.50 0.00 -14.69
N SER A 155 37.16 1.08 -14.26
CA SER A 155 37.16 2.38 -14.95
C SER A 155 38.32 2.56 -15.93
N LYS A 156 39.12 1.51 -16.16
CA LYS A 156 40.26 1.55 -17.09
C LYS A 156 39.81 1.82 -18.52
N THR A 157 40.64 2.51 -19.29
CA THR A 157 40.36 2.89 -20.68
C THR A 157 40.06 1.66 -21.56
N GLU A 158 40.84 0.59 -21.42
CA GLU A 158 40.63 -0.66 -22.17
C GLU A 158 39.28 -1.33 -21.84
N SER A 159 38.88 -1.29 -20.57
CA SER A 159 37.60 -1.82 -20.10
C SER A 159 36.40 -1.00 -20.59
N ARG A 160 36.57 0.32 -20.71
CA ARG A 160 35.56 1.20 -21.33
C ARG A 160 35.41 0.91 -22.81
N GLU A 161 36.51 0.69 -23.53
CA GLU A 161 36.50 0.34 -24.94
C GLU A 161 35.79 -1.01 -25.18
N LYS A 162 36.13 -2.03 -24.38
CA LYS A 162 35.46 -3.35 -24.41
C LYS A 162 33.95 -3.23 -24.17
N ARG A 163 33.51 -2.42 -23.21
CA ARG A 163 32.08 -2.16 -22.97
C ARG A 163 31.42 -1.42 -24.13
N SER A 164 32.11 -0.47 -24.75
CA SER A 164 31.61 0.25 -25.94
C SER A 164 31.36 -0.71 -27.10
N GLN A 165 32.28 -1.66 -27.34
CA GLN A 165 32.13 -2.71 -28.35
C GLN A 165 30.96 -3.66 -28.04
N MET A 166 30.79 -4.07 -26.78
CA MET A 166 29.64 -4.88 -26.35
C MET A 166 28.31 -4.18 -26.62
N ILE A 167 28.22 -2.87 -26.35
CA ILE A 167 27.02 -2.06 -26.63
C ILE A 167 26.75 -2.00 -28.14
N ASN A 168 27.77 -1.81 -28.97
CA ASN A 168 27.61 -1.79 -30.43
C ASN A 168 27.05 -3.12 -30.96
N ASN A 169 27.56 -4.25 -30.45
CA ASN A 169 27.07 -5.58 -30.82
C ASN A 169 25.59 -5.78 -30.43
N ILE A 170 25.17 -5.24 -29.28
CA ILE A 170 23.77 -5.25 -28.84
C ILE A 170 22.92 -4.40 -29.79
N MET A 171 23.38 -3.21 -30.16
CA MET A 171 22.65 -2.34 -31.09
C MET A 171 22.50 -2.96 -32.49
N GLU A 172 23.50 -3.68 -32.99
CA GLU A 172 23.39 -4.40 -34.26
C GLU A 172 22.40 -5.55 -34.17
N PHE A 173 22.40 -6.31 -33.07
CA PHE A 173 21.45 -7.38 -32.85
C PHE A 173 20.00 -6.87 -32.81
N LEU A 174 19.75 -5.74 -32.15
CA LEU A 174 18.40 -5.13 -32.03
C LEU A 174 17.91 -4.45 -33.32
N LYS A 175 18.79 -4.22 -34.31
CA LYS A 175 18.42 -3.67 -35.63
C LYS A 175 18.01 -4.74 -36.64
N LYS A 176 18.22 -6.02 -36.35
CA LYS A 176 17.74 -7.16 -37.13
C LYS A 176 16.32 -7.54 -36.72
#